data_AF-A0A538AMV5-F1
#
_entry.id   AF-A0A538AMV5-F1
#
_cell.length_a   1.000
_cell.length_b   1.000
_cell.length_c   1.000
_cell.angle_alpha   90.00
_cell.angle_beta   90.00
_cell.angle_gamma   90.00
#
_symmetry.space_group_name_H-M   'P 1'
#
loop_
_entity.id
_entity.type
_entity.pdbx_description
1 polymer ?
#
loop_
_entity_poly.entity_id
_entity_poly.type
_entity_poly.pdbx_seq_one_letter_code
_entity_poly.pdbx_strand_id
1 'polypeptide(L)' 'MRKPEILMTPGPTPVPPEVLLAQGSPIVYHRGPGFGRVLREVTEGLQ' A
#
# COMPACT_ATOMS: atom_id res chain seq x y z
N MET A 1 0.04 -20.99 -13.10
CA MET A 1 -0.39 -19.95 -12.16
C MET A 1 -1.89 -19.70 -12.38
N ARG A 2 -2.71 -19.63 -11.32
CA ARG A 2 -4.12 -19.21 -11.47
C ARG A 2 -4.11 -17.79 -12.07
N LYS A 3 -4.94 -17.54 -13.09
CA LYS A 3 -5.17 -16.17 -13.58
C LYS A 3 -5.75 -15.34 -12.41
N PRO A 4 -5.34 -14.07 -12.24
CA PRO A 4 -5.98 -13.19 -11.28
C PRO A 4 -7.47 -13.08 -11.60
N GLU A 5 -8.30 -13.03 -10.56
CA GLU A 5 -9.72 -12.73 -10.73
C GLU A 5 -9.87 -11.32 -11.32
N ILE A 6 -10.54 -11.21 -12.46
CA ILE A 6 -10.78 -9.93 -13.13
C ILE A 6 -12.06 -9.35 -12.52
N LEU A 7 -11.91 -8.34 -11.66
CA LEU A 7 -13.03 -7.58 -11.13
C LEU A 7 -13.46 -6.52 -12.15
N MET A 8 -14.70 -6.63 -12.65
CA MET A 8 -15.30 -5.66 -13.58
C MET A 8 -16.26 -4.68 -12.88
N THR A 9 -16.16 -4.55 -11.56
CA THR A 9 -16.88 -3.56 -10.76
C THR A 9 -16.16 -2.20 -10.83
N PRO A 10 -16.86 -1.07 -10.59
CA PRO A 10 -16.22 0.26 -10.54
C PRO A 10 -15.40 0.49 -9.25
N GLY A 11 -14.94 -0.58 -8.60
CA GLY A 11 -14.30 -0.57 -7.30
C GLY A 11 -15.01 -1.47 -6.28
N PRO A 12 -14.26 -2.14 -5.37
CA PRO A 12 -12.79 -2.23 -5.35
C PRO A 12 -12.23 -3.03 -6.54
N THR A 13 -11.00 -2.72 -6.95
CA THR A 13 -10.23 -3.46 -7.98
C THR A 13 -9.16 -4.33 -7.31
N PRO A 14 -8.55 -5.30 -8.02
CA PRO A 14 -7.43 -6.05 -7.48
C PRO A 14 -6.30 -5.10 -7.08
N VAL A 15 -5.74 -5.31 -5.89
CA VAL A 15 -4.61 -4.52 -5.37
C VAL A 15 -3.33 -4.95 -6.11
N PRO A 16 -2.47 -4.02 -6.57
CA PRO A 16 -1.20 -4.37 -7.20
C PRO A 16 -0.32 -5.27 -6.31
N PRO A 17 0.37 -6.29 -6.85
CA PRO A 17 1.17 -7.23 -6.06
C PRO A 17 2.19 -6.56 -5.14
N GLU A 18 2.83 -5.49 -5.58
CA GLU A 18 3.81 -4.72 -4.81
C GLU A 18 3.20 -4.06 -3.56
N VAL A 19 1.93 -3.65 -3.64
CA VAL A 19 1.19 -3.08 -2.50
C VAL A 19 0.84 -4.17 -1.50
N LEU A 20 0.42 -5.36 -1.97
CA LEU A 20 0.17 -6.51 -1.10
C LEU A 20 1.45 -6.95 -0.36
N LEU A 21 2.59 -6.97 -1.06
CA LEU A 21 3.89 -7.27 -0.45
C LEU A 21 4.29 -6.24 0.62
N ALA A 22 4.06 -4.94 0.34
CA ALA A 22 4.30 -3.88 1.31
C ALA A 22 3.40 -4.02 2.54
N GLN A 23 2.12 -4.37 2.37
CA GLN A 23 1.17 -4.60 3.48
C GLN A 23 1.56 -5.79 4.35
N GLY A 24 2.28 -6.79 3.81
CA GLY A 24 2.82 -7.91 4.58
C GLY A 24 4.09 -7.60 5.36
N SER A 25 4.65 -6.38 5.25
CA SER A 25 5.88 -5.99 5.92
C SER A 25 5.65 -5.64 7.42
N PRO A 26 6.68 -5.68 8.27
CA PRO A 26 6.57 -5.29 9.67
C PRO A 26 5.98 -3.88 9.86
N ILE A 27 5.07 -3.74 10.82
CA ILE A 27 4.42 -2.46 11.12
C ILE A 27 5.41 -1.49 11.77
N VAL A 28 5.43 -0.25 11.28
CA VAL A 28 6.23 0.84 11.85
C VAL A 28 5.55 1.42 13.08
N TYR A 29 6.33 1.68 14.14
CA TYR A 29 5.82 2.36 15.34
C TYR A 29 5.36 3.79 15.02
N HIS A 30 4.08 4.09 15.26
CA HIS A 30 3.43 5.34 14.86
C HIS A 30 3.99 6.62 15.50
N ARG A 31 4.69 6.54 16.65
CA ARG A 31 5.40 7.68 17.25
C ARG A 31 6.91 7.63 17.05
N GLY A 32 7.39 6.70 16.24
CA GLY A 32 8.80 6.56 15.91
C GLY A 32 9.22 7.43 14.72
N PRO A 33 10.53 7.66 14.56
CA PRO A 33 11.05 8.44 13.43
C PRO A 33 10.74 7.82 12.06
N GLY A 34 10.55 6.50 12.00
CA GLY A 34 10.18 5.81 10.76
C GLY A 34 8.79 6.22 10.24
N PHE A 35 7.81 6.38 11.13
CA PHE A 35 6.46 6.81 10.73
C PHE A 35 6.48 8.25 10.20
N GLY A 36 7.23 9.14 10.86
CA GLY A 36 7.39 10.52 10.39
C GLY A 36 8.01 10.63 8.99
N ARG A 37 8.92 9.71 8.63
CA ARG A 37 9.48 9.62 7.28
C ARG A 37 8.42 9.19 6.26
N VAL A 38 7.72 8.09 6.52
CA VAL A 38 6.67 7.56 5.62
C VAL A 38 5.56 8.60 5.41
N LEU A 39 5.11 9.27 6.47
CA LEU A 39 4.06 10.29 6.36
C LEU A 39 4.48 11.46 5.46
N ARG A 40 5.74 11.91 5.58
CA ARG A 40 6.29 12.97 4.73
C ARG A 40 6.32 12.54 3.26
N GLU A 41 6.92 11.38 2.98
CA GLU A 41 7.04 10.85 1.62
C GLU A 41 5.66 10.71 0.95
N VAL A 42 4.67 10.16 1.66
CA VAL A 42 3.31 10.01 1.14
C VAL A 42 2.63 11.36 0.91
N THR A 43 2.79 12.32 1.83
CA THR A 43 2.15 13.64 1.69
C THR A 43 2.75 14.42 0.54
N GLU A 44 4.08 14.38 0.36
CA GLU A 44 4.77 15.03 -0.75
C GLU A 44 4.35 14.44 -2.11
N GLY A 45 4.10 13.12 -2.18
CA GLY A 45 3.62 12.47 -3.41
C GLY A 45 2.14 12.72 -3.76
N LEU A 46 1.37 13.34 -2.86
CA LEU A 46 -0.05 13.66 -3.08
C LEU A 46 -0.28 15.13 -3.50
N GLN A 47 0.73 15.98 -3.44
CA GLN A 47 0.67 17.38 -3.87
C GLN A 47 0.79 17.51 -5.40
#